data_AF-A0A368FDH5-F1
#
_entry.id   AF-A0A368FDH5-F1
#
_cell.length_a   1.000
_cell.length_b   1.000
_cell.length_c   1.000
_cell.angle_alpha   90.00
_cell.angle_beta   90.00
_cell.angle_gamma   90.00
#
_symmetry.space_group_name_H-M   'P 1'
#
loop_
_entity.id
_entity.type
_entity.pdbx_description
1 polymer ?
#
loop_
_entity_poly.entity_id
_entity_poly.type
_entity_poly.pdbx_seq_one_letter_code
_entity_poly.pdbx_strand_id
1 'polypeptide(L)'
;MGPGSRVILSPASSEGDGQDEMTRLRYTLQHARHSPRKGSGILLRRSESIERRRRSMSMSSPERPLLPSVPGSLPVASEIDAKSSSLREADLIRGEQRLRAWLVNTILEPLDKRIKETNTKLEKEHSSPPLKIGVSSVEALQSSMASRPELLDTMLPYILPFLSVHSNQSYLVGRISELAADKFMMDYNWNSGGREPIQEKVSIGRVVRRPWNDQLPTDAMLVFSLFSAYMDSQLTSNPLWILPCFGLAQPFTALYTLKTPQRPNAVHLAAESFYLHMSNISPPHFDFVFNDADGSPSRAAIPRGARNLFSAILSFIHHAKVNNGGRLDRMSIGPTGLNIACVLE
;
A
#
# COMPACT_ATOMS: atom_id res chain seq x y z
N MET A 1 -17.77 60.63 10.94
CA MET A 1 -17.84 59.63 12.03
C MET A 1 -18.85 58.57 11.58
N GLY A 2 -18.36 57.46 11.03
CA GLY A 2 -19.21 56.46 10.36
C GLY A 2 -20.01 55.59 11.34
N PRO A 3 -21.17 55.03 10.93
CA PRO A 3 -21.90 54.06 11.74
C PRO A 3 -21.38 52.65 11.47
N GLY A 4 -20.97 51.96 12.53
CA GLY A 4 -20.51 50.58 12.51
C GLY A 4 -21.65 49.61 12.22
N SER A 5 -21.45 48.77 11.21
CA SER A 5 -22.35 47.66 10.88
C SER A 5 -21.98 46.43 11.70
N ARG A 6 -22.93 45.92 12.50
CA ARG A 6 -22.85 44.61 13.16
C ARG A 6 -22.97 43.51 12.09
N VAL A 7 -21.97 42.62 12.01
CA VAL A 7 -22.10 41.36 11.27
C VAL A 7 -22.25 40.23 12.27
N ILE A 8 -23.35 39.51 12.12
CA ILE A 8 -23.75 38.31 12.86
C ILE A 8 -22.95 37.12 12.29
N LEU A 9 -22.35 36.33 13.18
CA LEU A 9 -21.67 35.07 12.89
C LEU A 9 -22.67 33.96 12.51
N SER A 10 -22.30 33.07 11.59
CA SER A 10 -22.76 31.68 11.52
C SER A 10 -21.84 30.82 10.63
N PRO A 11 -21.80 29.49 10.82
CA PRO A 11 -20.57 28.71 10.89
C PRO A 11 -20.20 27.99 9.59
N ALA A 12 -18.92 27.73 9.41
CA ALA A 12 -18.39 26.90 8.33
C ALA A 12 -18.73 25.41 8.58
N SER A 13 -19.65 24.87 7.79
CA SER A 13 -19.91 23.43 7.67
C SER A 13 -18.92 22.80 6.68
N SER A 14 -18.06 21.92 7.20
CA SER A 14 -17.12 21.09 6.45
C SER A 14 -17.84 19.83 5.93
N GLU A 15 -18.59 19.96 4.83
CA GLU A 15 -19.19 18.81 4.11
C GLU A 15 -19.04 18.91 2.58
N GLY A 16 -18.34 19.92 2.04
CA GLY A 16 -18.33 20.21 0.61
C GLY A 16 -17.29 19.48 -0.25
N ASP A 17 -16.25 18.88 0.34
CA ASP A 17 -15.05 18.50 -0.44
C ASP A 17 -15.20 17.17 -1.20
N GLY A 18 -15.94 16.20 -0.65
CA GLY A 18 -16.16 14.90 -1.30
C GLY A 18 -17.13 14.95 -2.49
N GLN A 19 -18.04 15.93 -2.51
CA GLN A 19 -19.05 16.07 -3.56
C GLN A 19 -18.46 16.72 -4.83
N ASP A 20 -17.44 17.56 -4.67
CA ASP A 20 -16.72 18.20 -5.78
C ASP A 20 -15.84 17.18 -6.54
N GLU A 21 -15.16 16.27 -5.82
CA GLU A 21 -14.40 15.18 -6.45
C GLU A 21 -15.30 14.21 -7.23
N MET A 22 -16.46 13.84 -6.67
CA MET A 22 -17.44 12.99 -7.35
C MET A 22 -17.96 13.64 -8.65
N THR A 23 -18.15 14.96 -8.63
CA THR A 23 -18.60 15.74 -9.79
C THR A 23 -17.52 15.81 -10.87
N ARG A 24 -16.26 15.99 -10.48
CA ARG A 24 -15.10 15.94 -11.39
C ARG A 24 -14.94 14.57 -12.06
N LEU A 25 -15.15 13.48 -11.30
CA LEU A 25 -15.10 12.12 -11.82
C LEU A 25 -16.19 11.89 -12.89
N ARG A 26 -17.43 12.34 -12.63
CA ARG A 26 -18.55 12.26 -13.60
C ARG A 26 -18.28 13.05 -14.88
N TYR A 27 -17.72 14.25 -14.77
CA TYR A 27 -17.38 15.07 -15.94
C TYR A 27 -16.29 14.42 -16.80
N THR A 28 -15.27 13.84 -16.17
CA THR A 28 -14.17 13.14 -16.85
C THR A 28 -14.66 11.86 -17.54
N LEU A 29 -15.61 11.14 -16.94
CA LEU A 29 -16.28 9.96 -17.52
C LEU A 29 -17.06 10.27 -18.80
N GLN A 30 -17.79 11.41 -18.82
CA GLN A 30 -18.50 11.85 -20.02
C GLN A 30 -17.53 12.16 -21.17
N HIS A 31 -16.41 12.82 -20.88
CA HIS A 31 -15.39 13.12 -21.88
C HIS A 31 -14.70 11.87 -22.43
N ALA A 32 -14.43 10.88 -21.58
CA ALA A 32 -13.79 9.63 -22.00
C ALA A 32 -14.67 8.76 -22.91
N ARG A 33 -16.01 8.80 -22.77
CA ARG A 33 -16.96 8.06 -23.63
C ARG A 33 -17.06 8.60 -25.05
N HIS A 34 -16.73 9.88 -25.27
CA HIS A 34 -16.90 10.55 -26.57
C HIS A 34 -15.60 10.74 -27.35
N SER A 35 -14.46 10.23 -26.86
CA SER A 35 -13.17 10.37 -27.55
C SER A 35 -12.90 9.18 -28.49
N PRO A 36 -12.64 9.39 -29.80
CA PRO A 36 -12.34 8.30 -30.72
C PRO A 36 -10.96 7.71 -30.45
N ARG A 37 -10.90 6.39 -30.24
CA ARG A 37 -9.67 5.60 -30.05
C ARG A 37 -8.72 5.77 -31.25
N LYS A 38 -7.60 6.49 -31.07
CA LYS A 38 -6.40 6.32 -31.90
C LYS A 38 -5.37 5.52 -31.12
N GLY A 39 -5.02 4.35 -31.65
CA GLY A 39 -3.86 3.59 -31.20
C GLY A 39 -2.59 4.34 -31.56
N SER A 40 -1.73 4.55 -30.56
CA SER A 40 -0.33 4.90 -30.72
C SER A 40 0.45 4.33 -29.55
N GLY A 41 1.53 3.63 -29.86
CA GLY A 41 2.39 2.93 -28.91
C GLY A 41 2.89 3.84 -27.79
N ILE A 42 2.84 3.31 -26.58
CA ILE A 42 3.37 3.94 -25.38
C ILE A 42 4.89 3.83 -25.42
N LEU A 43 5.55 4.89 -25.89
CA LEU A 43 6.92 5.17 -25.49
C LEU A 43 6.88 5.51 -23.99
N LEU A 44 7.46 4.64 -23.16
CA LEU A 44 7.63 4.88 -21.72
C LEU A 44 8.39 6.20 -21.53
N ARG A 45 7.67 7.25 -21.14
CA ARG A 45 8.23 8.51 -20.70
C ARG A 45 9.10 8.24 -19.47
N ARG A 46 10.41 8.43 -19.63
CA ARG A 46 11.46 8.32 -18.60
C ARG A 46 10.96 8.92 -17.27
N SER A 47 10.90 8.12 -16.22
CA SER A 47 10.31 8.50 -14.93
C SER A 47 11.14 9.59 -14.24
N GLU A 48 10.52 10.72 -13.87
CA GLU A 48 11.18 11.84 -13.14
C GLU A 48 11.80 11.41 -11.79
N SER A 49 11.42 10.25 -11.25
CA SER A 49 12.05 9.62 -10.08
C SER A 49 13.52 9.27 -10.34
N ILE A 50 13.86 8.83 -11.57
CA ILE A 50 15.25 8.56 -11.99
C ILE A 50 16.03 9.87 -12.12
N GLU A 51 15.37 10.92 -12.61
CA GLU A 51 16.00 12.23 -12.82
C GLU A 51 16.27 12.96 -11.50
N ARG A 52 15.39 12.82 -10.49
CA ARG A 52 15.62 13.36 -9.13
C ARG A 52 16.79 12.67 -8.42
N ARG A 53 16.95 11.35 -8.57
CA ARG A 53 18.11 10.62 -8.02
C ARG A 53 19.42 11.15 -8.61
N ARG A 54 19.48 11.40 -9.92
CA ARG A 54 20.66 12.02 -10.56
C ARG A 54 20.98 13.43 -10.06
N ARG A 55 19.97 14.25 -9.75
CA ARG A 55 20.18 15.64 -9.26
C ARG A 55 20.70 15.72 -7.84
N SER A 56 20.47 14.70 -7.01
CA SER A 56 21.06 14.64 -5.66
C SER A 56 22.59 14.42 -5.70
N MET A 57 23.11 13.87 -6.79
CA MET A 57 24.54 13.65 -7.01
C MET A 57 25.28 14.85 -7.64
N SER A 58 24.57 15.87 -8.16
CA SER A 58 25.22 16.99 -8.86
C SER A 58 25.51 18.21 -7.98
N MET A 59 25.33 18.12 -6.66
CA MET A 59 25.69 19.19 -5.74
C MET A 59 27.04 18.87 -5.09
N SER A 60 28.12 19.05 -5.85
CA SER A 60 29.44 19.27 -5.27
C SER A 60 29.38 20.56 -4.43
N SER A 61 29.68 20.44 -3.15
CA SER A 61 29.72 21.54 -2.19
C SER A 61 30.65 22.67 -2.68
N PRO A 62 30.29 23.96 -2.57
CA PRO A 62 31.16 25.04 -3.00
C PRO A 62 32.38 25.15 -2.08
N GLU A 63 33.53 25.32 -2.71
CA GLU A 63 34.84 25.56 -2.10
C GLU A 63 34.79 26.68 -1.06
N ARG A 64 35.44 26.47 0.09
CA ARG A 64 35.62 27.47 1.15
C ARG A 64 37.06 28.00 1.10
N PRO A 65 37.32 29.32 1.22
CA PRO A 65 38.66 29.88 1.08
C PRO A 65 39.61 29.49 2.22
N LEU A 66 40.87 29.23 1.85
CA LEU A 66 42.02 28.92 2.71
C LEU A 66 42.48 30.14 3.52
N LEU A 67 42.67 30.01 4.84
CA LEU A 67 43.57 30.83 5.68
C LEU A 67 44.07 30.02 6.91
N PRO A 68 45.22 30.40 7.53
CA PRO A 68 46.29 29.47 7.87
C PRO A 68 46.26 28.88 9.29
N SER A 69 47.07 27.83 9.42
CA SER A 69 47.34 26.91 10.53
C SER A 69 47.69 27.52 11.89
N VAL A 70 47.09 26.98 12.96
CA VAL A 70 47.69 26.85 14.31
C VAL A 70 47.35 25.45 14.86
N PRO A 71 48.28 24.72 15.49
CA PRO A 71 48.09 23.30 15.82
C PRO A 71 47.50 23.14 17.23
N GLY A 72 46.35 22.49 17.31
CA GLY A 72 45.70 22.12 18.57
C GLY A 72 44.72 20.98 18.32
N SER A 73 45.10 19.79 18.77
CA SER A 73 44.34 18.54 18.89
C SER A 73 42.81 18.67 18.75
N LEU A 74 42.27 18.10 17.66
CA LEU A 74 40.87 17.74 17.56
C LEU A 74 40.73 16.21 17.57
N PRO A 75 39.67 15.69 18.19
CA PRO A 75 39.49 14.26 18.41
C PRO A 75 39.21 13.55 17.10
N VAL A 76 39.75 12.33 16.99
CA VAL A 76 39.49 11.38 15.91
C VAL A 76 37.99 11.30 15.68
N ALA A 77 37.55 11.73 14.49
CA ALA A 77 36.20 11.50 14.02
C ALA A 77 35.97 9.99 14.03
N SER A 78 35.09 9.53 14.92
CA SER A 78 34.65 8.14 14.95
C SER A 78 34.11 7.79 13.57
N GLU A 79 34.74 6.79 12.95
CA GLU A 79 34.19 6.05 11.83
C GLU A 79 32.70 5.81 12.09
N ILE A 80 31.84 6.39 11.25
CA ILE A 80 30.41 6.12 11.24
C ILE A 80 30.30 4.69 10.73
N ASP A 81 30.32 3.76 11.67
CA ASP A 81 30.22 2.32 11.45
C ASP A 81 28.95 2.06 10.63
N ALA A 82 29.11 1.55 9.40
CA ALA A 82 28.02 1.22 8.49
C ALA A 82 27.01 0.20 9.07
N LYS A 83 27.31 -0.36 10.26
CA LYS A 83 26.42 -1.17 11.10
C LYS A 83 25.29 -0.38 11.79
N SER A 84 25.36 0.95 11.86
CA SER A 84 24.31 1.78 12.47
C SER A 84 23.02 1.90 11.63
N SER A 85 22.99 1.30 10.44
CA SER A 85 21.87 1.37 9.49
C SER A 85 20.79 0.30 9.74
N SER A 86 21.06 -0.69 10.60
CA SER A 86 20.14 -1.80 10.89
C SER A 86 19.38 -1.59 12.20
N LEU A 87 18.07 -1.89 12.18
CA LEU A 87 17.25 -1.85 13.40
C LEU A 87 17.74 -2.91 14.39
N ARG A 88 17.85 -2.53 15.67
CA ARG A 88 18.15 -3.48 16.74
C ARG A 88 16.97 -4.42 16.96
N GLU A 89 17.23 -5.61 17.48
CA GLU A 89 16.18 -6.63 17.74
C GLU A 89 15.05 -6.08 18.62
N ALA A 90 15.37 -5.34 19.70
CA ALA A 90 14.36 -4.73 20.57
C ALA A 90 13.47 -3.70 19.83
N ASP A 91 14.03 -3.01 18.84
CA ASP A 91 13.31 -2.04 18.02
C ASP A 91 12.42 -2.75 17.00
N LEU A 92 12.86 -3.89 16.45
CA LEU A 92 12.03 -4.76 15.60
C LEU A 92 10.84 -5.35 16.35
N ILE A 93 11.02 -5.78 17.60
CA ILE A 93 9.94 -6.35 18.42
C ILE A 93 8.84 -5.32 18.70
N ARG A 94 9.24 -4.12 19.13
CA ARG A 94 8.28 -3.03 19.41
C ARG A 94 7.64 -2.52 18.12
N GLY A 95 8.44 -2.39 17.06
CA GLY A 95 7.98 -2.03 15.74
C GLY A 95 6.95 -3.03 15.18
N GLU A 96 7.11 -4.33 15.43
CA GLU A 96 6.15 -5.35 14.97
C GLU A 96 4.76 -5.09 15.56
N GLN A 97 4.67 -4.85 16.86
CA GLN A 97 3.39 -4.60 17.54
C GLN A 97 2.71 -3.34 16.99
N ARG A 98 3.48 -2.27 16.80
CA ARG A 98 2.98 -1.01 16.24
C ARG A 98 2.58 -1.17 14.78
N LEU A 99 3.34 -1.93 13.99
CA LEU A 99 3.03 -2.20 12.60
C LEU A 99 1.75 -3.03 12.46
N ARG A 100 1.55 -4.05 13.30
CA ARG A 100 0.29 -4.80 13.36
C ARG A 100 -0.89 -3.88 13.65
N ALA A 101 -0.75 -3.02 14.67
CA ALA A 101 -1.79 -2.04 15.01
C ALA A 101 -2.05 -1.04 13.87
N TRP A 102 -0.99 -0.58 13.20
CA TRP A 102 -1.12 0.30 12.05
C TRP A 102 -1.84 -0.39 10.88
N LEU A 103 -1.48 -1.64 10.55
CA LEU A 103 -2.14 -2.41 9.48
C LEU A 103 -3.63 -2.61 9.77
N VAL A 104 -3.98 -2.95 11.01
CA VAL A 104 -5.39 -3.15 11.39
C VAL A 104 -6.17 -1.83 11.30
N ASN A 105 -5.69 -0.77 11.97
CA ASN A 105 -6.42 0.50 12.06
C ASN A 105 -6.47 1.26 10.72
N THR A 106 -5.43 1.16 9.89
CA THR A 106 -5.32 1.92 8.64
C THR A 106 -5.88 1.18 7.44
N ILE A 107 -5.75 -0.16 7.40
CA ILE A 107 -6.12 -0.95 6.23
C ILE A 107 -7.30 -1.88 6.53
N LEU A 108 -7.14 -2.83 7.45
CA LEU A 108 -8.07 -3.96 7.56
C LEU A 108 -9.44 -3.58 8.11
N GLU A 109 -9.50 -2.82 9.20
CA GLU A 109 -10.75 -2.41 9.82
C GLU A 109 -11.55 -1.43 8.95
N PRO A 110 -10.94 -0.37 8.36
CA PRO A 110 -11.64 0.47 7.39
C PRO A 110 -12.15 -0.32 6.18
N LEU A 111 -11.36 -1.29 5.69
CA LEU A 111 -11.75 -2.12 4.55
C LEU A 111 -12.93 -3.04 4.90
N ASP A 112 -12.88 -3.75 6.02
CA ASP A 112 -13.97 -4.62 6.50
C ASP A 112 -15.28 -3.84 6.68
N LYS A 113 -15.21 -2.65 7.30
CA LYS A 113 -16.37 -1.75 7.45
C LYS A 113 -16.93 -1.32 6.10
N ARG A 114 -16.08 -0.87 5.17
CA ARG A 114 -16.50 -0.44 3.82
C ARG A 114 -17.09 -1.59 3.02
N ILE A 115 -16.59 -2.82 3.16
CA ILE A 115 -17.17 -4.01 2.53
C ILE A 115 -18.60 -4.24 3.03
N LYS A 116 -18.82 -4.21 4.35
CA LYS A 116 -20.14 -4.41 4.96
C LYS A 116 -21.13 -3.33 4.53
N GLU A 117 -20.72 -2.06 4.57
CA GLU A 117 -21.53 -0.93 4.13
C GLU A 117 -21.88 -1.00 2.63
N THR A 118 -20.90 -1.37 1.79
CA THR A 118 -21.12 -1.51 0.34
C THR A 118 -22.06 -2.67 0.03
N ASN A 119 -21.91 -3.81 0.70
CA ASN A 119 -22.84 -4.93 0.57
C ASN A 119 -24.27 -4.54 0.95
N THR A 120 -24.44 -3.74 2.00
CA THR A 120 -25.77 -3.24 2.40
C THR A 120 -26.40 -2.36 1.31
N LYS A 121 -25.59 -1.57 0.59
CA LYS A 121 -26.05 -0.78 -0.57
C LYS A 121 -26.39 -1.68 -1.75
N LEU A 122 -25.52 -2.63 -2.10
CA LEU A 122 -25.75 -3.57 -3.21
C LEU A 122 -27.01 -4.41 -3.03
N GLU A 123 -27.33 -4.82 -1.79
CA GLU A 123 -28.56 -5.55 -1.48
C GLU A 123 -29.82 -4.69 -1.69
N LYS A 124 -29.76 -3.38 -1.38
CA LYS A 124 -30.89 -2.44 -1.58
C LYS A 124 -31.16 -2.09 -3.03
N GLU A 125 -30.13 -2.09 -3.88
CA GLU A 125 -30.26 -1.80 -5.32
C GLU A 125 -30.98 -2.92 -6.10
N HIS A 126 -31.38 -4.03 -5.46
CA HIS A 126 -32.10 -5.16 -6.08
C HIS A 126 -31.54 -5.58 -7.44
N SER A 127 -30.21 -5.63 -7.54
CA SER A 127 -29.50 -5.86 -8.80
C SER A 127 -29.83 -7.24 -9.39
N SER A 128 -29.94 -7.32 -10.71
CA SER A 128 -30.04 -8.58 -11.46
C SER A 128 -28.87 -8.70 -12.45
N PRO A 129 -27.93 -9.66 -12.26
CA PRO A 129 -27.84 -10.60 -11.15
C PRO A 129 -27.49 -9.92 -9.82
N PRO A 130 -27.85 -10.52 -8.67
CA PRO A 130 -27.54 -9.97 -7.36
C PRO A 130 -26.01 -9.95 -7.15
N LEU A 131 -25.51 -8.80 -6.72
CA LEU A 131 -24.10 -8.62 -6.38
C LEU A 131 -23.90 -8.69 -4.88
N LYS A 132 -22.84 -9.41 -4.47
CA LYS A 132 -22.40 -9.44 -3.08
C LYS A 132 -20.90 -9.65 -3.00
N ILE A 133 -20.20 -8.69 -2.41
CA ILE A 133 -18.76 -8.80 -2.10
C ILE A 133 -18.56 -9.97 -1.14
N GLY A 134 -17.60 -10.85 -1.45
CA GLY A 134 -17.37 -12.11 -0.75
C GLY A 134 -18.09 -13.31 -1.38
N VAL A 135 -18.96 -13.09 -2.38
CA VAL A 135 -19.65 -14.17 -3.12
C VAL A 135 -19.48 -14.02 -4.63
N SER A 136 -19.74 -12.81 -5.16
CA SER A 136 -19.51 -12.50 -6.57
C SER A 136 -18.02 -12.43 -6.88
N SER A 137 -17.60 -12.91 -8.05
CA SER A 137 -16.20 -12.80 -8.49
C SER A 137 -15.80 -11.35 -8.79
N VAL A 138 -14.49 -11.09 -8.79
CA VAL A 138 -13.95 -9.75 -9.10
C VAL A 138 -14.34 -9.31 -10.50
N GLU A 139 -14.32 -10.23 -11.46
CA GLU A 139 -14.69 -10.00 -12.85
C GLU A 139 -16.18 -9.63 -12.98
N ALA A 140 -17.05 -10.29 -12.19
CA ALA A 140 -18.48 -9.98 -12.17
C ALA A 140 -18.76 -8.59 -11.58
N LEU A 141 -18.02 -8.20 -10.52
CA LEU A 141 -18.08 -6.87 -9.92
C LEU A 141 -17.59 -5.80 -10.90
N GLN A 142 -16.45 -6.04 -11.58
CA GLN A 142 -15.91 -5.16 -12.62
C GLN A 142 -16.86 -4.99 -13.80
N SER A 143 -17.37 -6.10 -14.34
CA SER A 143 -18.32 -6.07 -15.47
C SER A 143 -19.58 -5.31 -15.11
N SER A 144 -20.05 -5.48 -13.87
CA SER A 144 -21.19 -4.74 -13.35
C SER A 144 -20.92 -3.25 -13.22
N MET A 145 -19.76 -2.84 -12.71
CA MET A 145 -19.40 -1.42 -12.65
C MET A 145 -19.32 -0.78 -14.03
N ALA A 146 -18.92 -1.54 -15.05
CA ALA A 146 -18.86 -1.06 -16.43
C ALA A 146 -20.26 -0.89 -17.05
N SER A 147 -21.22 -1.76 -16.71
CA SER A 147 -22.59 -1.70 -17.21
C SER A 147 -23.50 -0.75 -16.40
N ARG A 148 -23.14 -0.47 -15.15
CA ARG A 148 -23.95 0.28 -14.18
C ARG A 148 -23.17 1.43 -13.55
N PRO A 149 -23.25 2.64 -14.13
CA PRO A 149 -22.55 3.82 -13.64
C PRO A 149 -22.89 4.20 -12.20
N GLU A 150 -24.10 3.87 -11.71
CA GLU A 150 -24.53 4.10 -10.33
C GLU A 150 -23.64 3.40 -9.29
N LEU A 151 -23.00 2.28 -9.67
CA LEU A 151 -22.06 1.58 -8.78
C LEU A 151 -20.76 2.37 -8.58
N LEU A 152 -20.42 3.30 -9.48
CA LEU A 152 -19.26 4.17 -9.34
C LEU A 152 -19.45 5.21 -8.22
N ASP A 153 -20.70 5.53 -7.86
CA ASP A 153 -21.03 6.39 -6.72
C ASP A 153 -20.93 5.64 -5.36
N THR A 154 -20.62 4.34 -5.38
CA THR A 154 -20.41 3.53 -4.17
C THR A 154 -18.91 3.45 -3.80
N MET A 155 -18.59 2.78 -2.69
CA MET A 155 -17.18 2.50 -2.31
C MET A 155 -16.61 1.27 -3.06
N LEU A 156 -17.41 0.57 -3.86
CA LEU A 156 -16.98 -0.60 -4.62
C LEU A 156 -15.72 -0.36 -5.46
N PRO A 157 -15.59 0.77 -6.19
CA PRO A 157 -14.40 1.05 -6.99
C PRO A 157 -13.12 1.02 -6.11
N TYR A 158 -13.16 1.64 -4.93
CA TYR A 158 -12.03 1.71 -3.99
C TYR A 158 -11.70 0.38 -3.31
N ILE A 159 -12.70 -0.50 -3.17
CA ILE A 159 -12.55 -1.83 -2.54
C ILE A 159 -11.98 -2.85 -3.53
N LEU A 160 -12.29 -2.70 -4.82
CA LEU A 160 -11.97 -3.66 -5.87
C LEU A 160 -10.48 -4.06 -5.97
N PRO A 161 -9.49 -3.14 -5.82
CA PRO A 161 -8.08 -3.50 -5.83
C PRO A 161 -7.71 -4.47 -4.71
N PHE A 162 -8.32 -4.34 -3.53
CA PHE A 162 -8.13 -5.26 -2.41
C PHE A 162 -8.78 -6.62 -2.67
N LEU A 163 -9.93 -6.65 -3.35
CA LEU A 163 -10.58 -7.90 -3.75
C LEU A 163 -9.79 -8.66 -4.81
N SER A 164 -9.02 -7.94 -5.63
CA SER A 164 -8.21 -8.50 -6.71
C SER A 164 -6.97 -9.26 -6.20
N VAL A 165 -6.71 -9.23 -4.89
CA VAL A 165 -5.60 -9.94 -4.24
C VAL A 165 -5.76 -11.47 -4.32
N HIS A 166 -6.99 -11.98 -4.31
CA HIS A 166 -7.23 -13.42 -4.35
C HIS A 166 -8.58 -13.76 -5.01
N SER A 167 -8.64 -14.85 -5.79
CA SER A 167 -9.85 -15.24 -6.53
C SER A 167 -10.96 -15.78 -5.62
N ASN A 168 -10.61 -16.49 -4.53
CA ASN A 168 -11.58 -16.95 -3.54
C ASN A 168 -12.05 -15.79 -2.64
N GLN A 169 -13.12 -15.13 -3.07
CA GLN A 169 -13.68 -13.96 -2.41
C GLN A 169 -14.24 -14.26 -1.02
N SER A 170 -14.85 -15.44 -0.84
CA SER A 170 -15.44 -15.84 0.45
C SER A 170 -14.37 -15.99 1.53
N TYR A 171 -13.26 -16.64 1.19
CA TYR A 171 -12.10 -16.78 2.05
C TYR A 171 -11.44 -15.42 2.33
N LEU A 172 -11.19 -14.63 1.29
CA LEU A 172 -10.53 -13.31 1.42
C LEU A 172 -11.30 -12.38 2.35
N VAL A 173 -12.61 -12.21 2.13
CA VAL A 173 -13.45 -11.32 2.94
C VAL A 173 -13.58 -11.84 4.37
N GLY A 174 -13.76 -13.16 4.53
CA GLY A 174 -13.76 -13.79 5.85
C GLY A 174 -12.47 -13.51 6.61
N ARG A 175 -11.32 -13.66 5.94
CA ARG A 175 -10.02 -13.47 6.56
C ARG A 175 -9.70 -12.02 6.89
N ILE A 176 -10.09 -11.07 6.03
CA ILE A 176 -10.00 -9.63 6.35
C ILE A 176 -10.78 -9.34 7.65
N SER A 177 -11.99 -9.87 7.78
CA SER A 177 -12.82 -9.67 8.98
C SER A 177 -12.19 -10.28 10.25
N GLU A 178 -11.64 -11.50 10.14
CA GLU A 178 -10.99 -12.17 11.27
C GLU A 178 -9.69 -11.48 11.69
N LEU A 179 -8.85 -11.08 10.73
CA LEU A 179 -7.60 -10.34 11.02
C LEU A 179 -7.87 -8.94 11.58
N ALA A 180 -9.02 -8.33 11.24
CA ALA A 180 -9.44 -7.03 11.75
C ALA A 180 -10.15 -7.10 13.12
N ALA A 181 -10.50 -8.30 13.60
CA ALA A 181 -11.29 -8.45 14.83
C ALA A 181 -10.54 -8.00 16.09
N ASP A 182 -9.21 -8.06 16.06
CA ASP A 182 -8.33 -7.61 17.14
C ASP A 182 -7.31 -6.59 16.64
N LYS A 183 -7.01 -5.58 17.47
CA LYS A 183 -6.13 -4.45 17.12
C LYS A 183 -4.68 -4.86 16.83
N PHE A 184 -4.25 -6.05 17.24
CA PHE A 184 -2.90 -6.56 17.04
C PHE A 184 -2.85 -7.78 16.12
N MET A 185 -3.96 -8.12 15.45
CA MET A 185 -4.03 -9.23 14.51
C MET A 185 -3.63 -10.55 15.18
N MET A 186 -4.20 -10.84 16.36
CA MET A 186 -3.82 -11.99 17.21
C MET A 186 -4.05 -13.35 16.54
N ASP A 187 -5.04 -13.45 15.65
CA ASP A 187 -5.33 -14.67 14.89
C ASP A 187 -4.38 -14.90 13.70
N TYR A 188 -3.39 -14.02 13.48
CA TYR A 188 -2.44 -14.12 12.37
C TYR A 188 -1.60 -15.40 12.43
N ASN A 189 -1.58 -16.14 11.33
CA ASN A 189 -0.67 -17.27 11.15
C ASN A 189 0.13 -17.14 9.84
N TRP A 190 1.45 -16.99 9.96
CA TRP A 190 2.31 -16.63 8.82
C TRP A 190 2.46 -17.73 7.76
N ASN A 191 2.45 -19.00 8.14
CA ASN A 191 2.67 -20.15 7.24
C ASN A 191 1.40 -20.96 6.96
N SER A 192 0.25 -20.52 7.46
CA SER A 192 -1.06 -21.04 7.10
C SER A 192 -2.03 -19.87 6.95
N GLY A 193 -3.33 -20.13 6.98
CA GLY A 193 -4.33 -19.08 7.08
C GLY A 193 -5.54 -19.51 7.87
N GLY A 194 -6.66 -18.80 7.66
CA GLY A 194 -7.94 -19.06 8.31
C GLY A 194 -8.66 -20.30 7.75
N ARG A 195 -9.80 -20.63 8.36
CA ARG A 195 -10.66 -21.71 7.86
C ARG A 195 -11.49 -21.21 6.67
N GLU A 196 -11.58 -22.00 5.61
CA GLU A 196 -12.34 -21.66 4.41
C GLU A 196 -13.85 -21.83 4.65
N PRO A 197 -14.69 -20.81 4.42
CA PRO A 197 -16.13 -20.97 4.45
C PRO A 197 -16.61 -21.86 3.28
N ILE A 198 -17.34 -22.93 3.58
CA ILE A 198 -17.95 -23.77 2.55
C ILE A 198 -19.42 -23.34 2.41
N GLN A 199 -19.82 -22.93 1.21
CA GLN A 199 -21.24 -22.87 0.85
C GLN A 199 -21.70 -24.28 0.43
N GLU A 200 -21.79 -25.21 1.38
CA GLU A 200 -22.59 -26.41 1.13
C GLU A 200 -24.06 -26.05 1.33
N LYS A 201 -24.93 -26.50 0.42
CA LYS A 201 -26.39 -26.48 0.57
C LYS A 201 -26.80 -27.46 1.68
N VAL A 202 -26.36 -27.23 2.91
CA VAL A 202 -26.83 -27.99 4.07
C VAL A 202 -28.08 -27.30 4.58
N SER A 203 -29.15 -28.06 4.71
CA SER A 203 -30.49 -27.68 5.17
C SER A 203 -30.55 -27.11 6.60
N ILE A 204 -29.40 -26.86 7.22
CA ILE A 204 -29.23 -26.46 8.62
C ILE A 204 -28.23 -25.30 8.59
N GLY A 205 -28.68 -24.10 8.96
CA GLY A 205 -27.99 -22.82 8.78
C GLY A 205 -26.66 -22.61 9.52
N ARG A 206 -25.78 -23.61 9.60
CA ARG A 206 -24.40 -23.49 10.07
C ARG A 206 -23.45 -23.45 8.88
N VAL A 207 -22.63 -22.40 8.84
CA VAL A 207 -21.50 -22.29 7.91
C VAL A 207 -20.46 -23.33 8.32
N VAL A 208 -20.34 -24.40 7.54
CA VAL A 208 -19.25 -25.38 7.71
C VAL A 208 -17.97 -24.72 7.21
N ARG A 209 -16.89 -24.85 7.99
CA ARG A 209 -15.58 -24.30 7.62
C ARG A 209 -14.56 -25.41 7.41
N ARG A 210 -13.96 -25.48 6.22
CA ARG A 210 -12.87 -26.40 5.89
C ARG A 210 -11.56 -25.90 6.51
N PRO A 211 -10.68 -26.81 6.97
CA PRO A 211 -9.34 -26.41 7.40
C PRO A 211 -8.57 -25.77 6.23
N TRP A 212 -7.64 -24.89 6.57
CA TRP A 212 -6.74 -24.28 5.59
C TRP A 212 -5.96 -25.37 4.83
N ASN A 213 -5.69 -25.11 3.55
CA ASN A 213 -4.88 -25.97 2.69
C ASN A 213 -4.00 -25.12 1.76
N ASP A 214 -3.03 -25.75 1.10
CA ASP A 214 -2.01 -25.07 0.29
C ASP A 214 -2.54 -24.35 -0.96
N GLN A 215 -3.81 -24.52 -1.33
CA GLN A 215 -4.45 -23.76 -2.42
C GLN A 215 -4.89 -22.37 -1.97
N LEU A 216 -4.95 -22.12 -0.66
CA LEU A 216 -5.31 -20.84 -0.08
C LEU A 216 -4.06 -20.06 0.31
N PRO A 217 -4.06 -18.73 0.16
CA PRO A 217 -2.93 -17.92 0.54
C PRO A 217 -2.79 -17.94 2.06
N THR A 218 -1.54 -17.90 2.52
CA THR A 218 -1.20 -17.71 3.92
C THR A 218 -1.52 -16.30 4.37
N ASP A 219 -1.66 -16.07 5.69
CA ASP A 219 -1.91 -14.71 6.18
C ASP A 219 -0.74 -13.78 5.84
N ALA A 220 0.50 -14.27 5.83
CA ALA A 220 1.65 -13.46 5.43
C ALA A 220 1.52 -12.96 3.97
N MET A 221 1.11 -13.83 3.05
CA MET A 221 0.90 -13.45 1.64
C MET A 221 -0.29 -12.50 1.48
N LEU A 222 -1.38 -12.74 2.21
CA LEU A 222 -2.57 -11.89 2.20
C LEU A 222 -2.25 -10.50 2.74
N VAL A 223 -1.68 -10.41 3.94
CA VAL A 223 -1.32 -9.14 4.59
C VAL A 223 -0.35 -8.34 3.71
N PHE A 224 0.67 -9.00 3.16
CA PHE A 224 1.59 -8.33 2.22
C PHE A 224 0.87 -7.78 0.99
N SER A 225 -0.03 -8.55 0.39
CA SER A 225 -0.74 -8.13 -0.82
C SER A 225 -1.77 -7.02 -0.55
N LEU A 226 -2.45 -7.05 0.60
CA LEU A 226 -3.34 -5.98 1.06
C LEU A 226 -2.56 -4.70 1.38
N PHE A 227 -1.39 -4.84 2.00
CA PHE A 227 -0.46 -3.73 2.23
C PHE A 227 -0.01 -3.11 0.89
N SER A 228 0.43 -3.92 -0.08
CA SER A 228 0.82 -3.41 -1.39
C SER A 228 -0.33 -2.72 -2.12
N ALA A 229 -1.55 -3.29 -2.09
CA ALA A 229 -2.73 -2.67 -2.69
C ALA A 229 -3.07 -1.31 -2.03
N TYR A 230 -2.92 -1.20 -0.71
CA TYR A 230 -3.05 0.07 -0.01
C TYR A 230 -1.97 1.05 -0.47
N MET A 231 -0.70 0.67 -0.49
CA MET A 231 0.39 1.55 -0.89
C MET A 231 0.25 2.03 -2.35
N ASP A 232 -0.20 1.16 -3.25
CA ASP A 232 -0.53 1.51 -4.63
C ASP A 232 -1.61 2.60 -4.69
N SER A 233 -2.66 2.48 -3.86
CA SER A 233 -3.73 3.48 -3.76
C SER A 233 -3.28 4.85 -3.25
N GLN A 234 -2.22 4.89 -2.45
CA GLN A 234 -1.68 6.12 -1.89
C GLN A 234 -0.69 6.78 -2.85
N LEU A 235 0.17 6.00 -3.53
CA LEU A 235 1.20 6.54 -4.41
C LEU A 235 0.69 6.95 -5.79
N THR A 236 -0.51 6.54 -6.19
CA THR A 236 -1.12 6.97 -7.45
C THR A 236 -1.60 8.43 -7.36
N SER A 237 -1.13 9.28 -8.29
CA SER A 237 -1.62 10.66 -8.43
C SER A 237 -2.88 10.77 -9.30
N ASN A 238 -3.36 9.66 -9.86
CA ASN A 238 -4.45 9.66 -10.83
C ASN A 238 -5.70 9.00 -10.23
N PRO A 239 -6.81 9.72 -9.98
CA PRO A 239 -8.04 9.15 -9.41
C PRO A 239 -8.69 8.08 -10.30
N LEU A 240 -8.31 8.01 -11.59
CA LEU A 240 -8.81 7.01 -12.54
C LEU A 240 -8.12 5.64 -12.43
N TRP A 241 -7.12 5.48 -11.54
CA TRP A 241 -6.47 4.18 -11.28
C TRP A 241 -7.45 3.09 -10.83
N ILE A 242 -8.61 3.52 -10.35
CA ILE A 242 -9.73 2.74 -9.84
C ILE A 242 -10.60 2.16 -10.97
N LEU A 243 -10.52 2.72 -12.19
CA LEU A 243 -11.32 2.26 -13.31
C LEU A 243 -10.70 1.03 -13.99
N PRO A 244 -11.46 -0.04 -14.24
CA PRO A 244 -10.97 -1.24 -14.92
C PRO A 244 -10.36 -0.99 -16.31
N CYS A 245 -10.77 0.08 -16.99
CA CYS A 245 -10.32 0.45 -18.33
C CYS A 245 -8.95 1.16 -18.36
N PHE A 246 -8.53 1.75 -17.24
CA PHE A 246 -7.22 2.35 -17.07
C PHE A 246 -6.48 1.43 -16.10
N GLY A 247 -5.79 0.42 -16.64
CA GLY A 247 -5.18 -0.66 -15.87
C GLY A 247 -4.58 -0.18 -14.54
N LEU A 248 -4.83 -0.96 -13.48
CA LEU A 248 -4.42 -0.66 -12.10
C LEU A 248 -2.99 -0.13 -12.09
N ALA A 249 -2.85 1.18 -11.92
CA ALA A 249 -1.53 1.74 -11.68
C ALA A 249 -1.08 1.15 -10.35
N GLN A 250 -0.09 0.26 -10.40
CA GLN A 250 0.49 -0.36 -9.21
C GLN A 250 1.89 0.23 -8.97
N PRO A 251 2.00 1.54 -8.68
CA PRO A 251 3.30 2.22 -8.57
C PRO A 251 4.14 1.69 -7.42
N PHE A 252 3.54 1.31 -6.29
CA PHE A 252 4.26 0.69 -5.19
C PHE A 252 4.74 -0.70 -5.58
N THR A 253 3.82 -1.55 -6.05
CA THR A 253 4.14 -2.95 -6.40
C THR A 253 5.20 -3.00 -7.51
N ALA A 254 5.13 -2.13 -8.52
CA ALA A 254 6.08 -2.13 -9.64
C ALA A 254 7.48 -1.62 -9.27
N LEU A 255 7.62 -0.76 -8.26
CA LEU A 255 8.89 -0.13 -7.89
C LEU A 255 9.55 -0.75 -6.66
N TYR A 256 8.76 -1.19 -5.68
CA TYR A 256 9.22 -1.57 -4.35
C TYR A 256 8.89 -3.03 -4.01
N THR A 257 8.37 -3.83 -4.94
CA THR A 257 8.12 -5.24 -4.68
C THR A 257 8.65 -6.14 -5.80
N LEU A 258 9.20 -7.28 -5.41
CA LEU A 258 9.63 -8.34 -6.31
C LEU A 258 9.07 -9.67 -5.79
N LYS A 259 8.47 -10.48 -6.65
CA LYS A 259 7.94 -11.81 -6.28
C LYS A 259 8.59 -12.90 -7.13
N THR A 260 9.17 -13.91 -6.49
CA THR A 260 9.66 -15.12 -7.18
C THR A 260 8.53 -15.75 -8.00
N PRO A 261 8.75 -16.16 -9.27
CA PRO A 261 10.04 -16.35 -9.97
C PRO A 261 10.53 -15.14 -10.79
N GLN A 262 9.95 -13.96 -10.61
CA GLN A 262 10.35 -12.77 -11.38
C GLN A 262 11.78 -12.36 -11.03
N ARG A 263 12.55 -11.96 -12.04
CA ARG A 263 13.92 -11.45 -11.86
C ARG A 263 13.91 -9.94 -11.61
N PRO A 264 14.90 -9.40 -10.88
CA PRO A 264 15.09 -7.96 -10.74
C PRO A 264 15.12 -7.26 -12.11
N ASN A 265 14.37 -6.18 -12.26
CA ASN A 265 14.34 -5.36 -13.47
C ASN A 265 15.28 -4.16 -13.31
N ALA A 266 15.36 -3.28 -14.32
CA ALA A 266 16.23 -2.10 -14.27
C ALA A 266 15.95 -1.16 -13.07
N VAL A 267 14.73 -1.15 -12.53
CA VAL A 267 14.38 -0.34 -11.34
C VAL A 267 14.98 -0.96 -10.09
N HIS A 268 14.87 -2.29 -9.94
CA HIS A 268 15.43 -3.05 -8.82
C HIS A 268 16.97 -3.13 -8.83
N LEU A 269 17.60 -2.86 -9.99
CA LEU A 269 19.06 -2.86 -10.16
C LEU A 269 19.66 -1.46 -10.14
N ALA A 270 18.84 -0.41 -10.04
CA ALA A 270 19.35 0.95 -9.99
C ALA A 270 20.12 1.20 -8.67
N ALA A 271 21.14 2.05 -8.73
CA ALA A 271 21.83 2.53 -7.54
C ALA A 271 20.83 3.18 -6.57
N GLU A 272 21.03 2.95 -5.27
CA GLU A 272 20.16 3.44 -4.19
C GLU A 272 18.69 2.97 -4.31
N SER A 273 18.43 1.94 -5.11
CA SER A 273 17.09 1.32 -5.14
C SER A 273 16.92 0.39 -3.96
N PHE A 274 15.70 0.25 -3.47
CA PHE A 274 15.36 -0.66 -2.39
C PHE A 274 13.96 -1.21 -2.59
N TYR A 275 13.73 -2.46 -2.21
CA TYR A 275 12.48 -3.16 -2.45
C TYR A 275 12.30 -4.35 -1.49
N LEU A 276 11.05 -4.79 -1.35
CA LEU A 276 10.67 -6.00 -0.65
C LEU A 276 10.65 -7.17 -1.64
N HIS A 277 11.45 -8.19 -1.38
CA HIS A 277 11.55 -9.38 -2.22
C HIS A 277 10.89 -10.56 -1.52
N MET A 278 9.82 -11.09 -2.11
CA MET A 278 9.24 -12.36 -1.72
C MET A 278 10.06 -13.50 -2.35
N SER A 279 11.07 -13.97 -1.63
CA SER A 279 12.06 -14.94 -2.09
C SER A 279 11.57 -16.38 -2.04
N ASN A 280 10.57 -16.68 -1.21
CA ASN A 280 9.91 -17.98 -1.21
C ASN A 280 8.39 -17.82 -1.09
N ILE A 281 7.64 -18.73 -1.74
CA ILE A 281 6.17 -18.77 -1.71
C ILE A 281 5.69 -19.69 -0.60
N SER A 282 6.31 -20.86 -0.41
CA SER A 282 5.92 -21.82 0.62
C SER A 282 7.14 -22.47 1.28
N PRO A 283 7.37 -22.29 2.58
CA PRO A 283 6.72 -21.28 3.43
C PRO A 283 7.11 -19.86 2.98
N PRO A 284 6.22 -18.86 3.12
CA PRO A 284 6.45 -17.51 2.62
C PRO A 284 7.65 -16.87 3.32
N HIS A 285 8.52 -16.24 2.52
CA HIS A 285 9.70 -15.53 3.02
C HIS A 285 9.89 -14.21 2.27
N PHE A 286 10.09 -13.16 3.05
CA PHE A 286 10.28 -11.78 2.61
C PHE A 286 11.67 -11.30 3.05
N ASP A 287 12.42 -10.81 2.07
CA ASP A 287 13.70 -10.14 2.22
C ASP A 287 13.52 -8.64 1.97
N PHE A 288 14.30 -7.82 2.65
CA PHE A 288 14.48 -6.42 2.32
C PHE A 288 15.83 -6.28 1.61
N VAL A 289 15.78 -5.81 0.37
CA VAL A 289 16.95 -5.63 -0.49
C VAL A 289 17.13 -4.14 -0.75
N PHE A 290 18.35 -3.65 -0.61
CA PHE A 290 18.74 -2.29 -0.97
C PHE A 290 20.05 -2.34 -1.75
N ASN A 291 20.21 -1.47 -2.73
CA ASN A 291 21.42 -1.36 -3.52
C ASN A 291 22.24 -0.17 -3.01
N ASP A 292 23.52 -0.41 -2.78
CA ASP A 292 24.46 0.66 -2.42
C ASP A 292 24.72 1.59 -3.63
N ALA A 293 25.46 2.68 -3.41
CA ALA A 293 25.81 3.65 -4.46
C ALA A 293 26.50 2.99 -5.67
N ASP A 294 27.26 1.92 -5.42
CA ASP A 294 27.97 1.15 -6.45
C ASP A 294 27.05 0.17 -7.21
N GLY A 295 25.75 0.13 -6.89
CA GLY A 295 24.77 -0.78 -7.49
C GLY A 295 24.83 -2.22 -6.96
N SER A 296 25.67 -2.49 -5.97
CA SER A 296 25.76 -3.81 -5.33
C SER A 296 24.53 -4.07 -4.45
N PRO A 297 23.82 -5.21 -4.62
CA PRO A 297 22.64 -5.52 -3.82
C PRO A 297 23.03 -6.07 -2.46
N SER A 298 22.58 -5.39 -1.41
CA SER A 298 22.72 -5.77 -0.01
C SER A 298 21.36 -6.23 0.54
N ARG A 299 21.38 -7.20 1.46
CA ARG A 299 20.15 -7.74 2.10
C ARG A 299 20.22 -7.52 3.60
N ALA A 300 19.12 -7.03 4.18
CA ALA A 300 19.01 -6.99 5.63
C ALA A 300 18.88 -8.40 6.20
N ALA A 301 19.51 -8.64 7.35
CA ALA A 301 19.37 -9.89 8.08
C ALA A 301 17.99 -9.96 8.73
N ILE A 302 17.04 -10.62 8.05
CA ILE A 302 15.65 -10.73 8.52
C ILE A 302 15.41 -12.16 9.03
N PRO A 303 14.86 -12.32 10.26
CA PRO A 303 14.55 -13.63 10.80
C PRO A 303 13.46 -14.33 9.98
N ARG A 304 13.51 -15.67 9.95
CA ARG A 304 12.45 -16.50 9.36
C ARG A 304 11.30 -16.67 10.36
N GLY A 305 10.13 -17.07 9.85
CA GLY A 305 8.96 -17.41 10.67
C GLY A 305 7.98 -16.25 10.84
N ALA A 306 7.24 -16.25 11.96
CA ALA A 306 6.09 -15.37 12.18
C ALA A 306 6.38 -13.88 12.06
N ARG A 307 7.60 -13.46 12.43
CA ARG A 307 8.04 -12.07 12.40
C ARG A 307 8.54 -11.59 11.04
N ASN A 308 8.84 -12.53 10.13
CA ASN A 308 9.59 -12.25 8.91
C ASN A 308 8.99 -11.11 8.07
N LEU A 309 7.68 -11.17 7.79
CA LEU A 309 6.97 -10.13 7.04
C LEU A 309 7.08 -8.75 7.70
N PHE A 310 6.79 -8.69 9.00
CA PHE A 310 6.79 -7.44 9.75
C PHE A 310 8.21 -6.86 9.86
N SER A 311 9.21 -7.69 10.15
CA SER A 311 10.61 -7.28 10.17
C SER A 311 11.07 -6.75 8.82
N ALA A 312 10.69 -7.39 7.71
CA ALA A 312 11.00 -6.92 6.36
C ALA A 312 10.38 -5.54 6.08
N ILE A 313 9.10 -5.36 6.39
CA ILE A 313 8.40 -4.07 6.22
C ILE A 313 9.02 -2.99 7.12
N LEU A 314 9.38 -3.32 8.37
CA LEU A 314 10.02 -2.37 9.29
C LEU A 314 11.39 -1.93 8.78
N SER A 315 12.22 -2.86 8.31
CA SER A 315 13.51 -2.54 7.69
C SER A 315 13.33 -1.65 6.46
N PHE A 316 12.32 -1.92 5.64
CA PHE A 316 11.96 -1.09 4.48
C PHE A 316 11.55 0.33 4.90
N ILE A 317 10.67 0.49 5.89
CA ILE A 317 10.24 1.81 6.38
C ILE A 317 11.41 2.56 7.03
N HIS A 318 12.26 1.87 7.79
CA HIS A 318 13.45 2.45 8.40
C HIS A 318 14.42 2.99 7.35
N HIS A 319 14.71 2.19 6.31
CA HIS A 319 15.54 2.62 5.20
C HIS A 319 14.91 3.81 4.46
N ALA A 320 13.59 3.80 4.21
CA ALA A 320 12.92 4.94 3.61
C ALA A 320 13.02 6.22 4.49
N LYS A 321 12.98 6.08 5.82
CA LYS A 321 13.13 7.17 6.78
C LYS A 321 14.54 7.77 6.77
N VAL A 322 15.56 6.93 6.85
CA VAL A 322 16.96 7.34 7.04
C VAL A 322 17.66 7.63 5.71
N ASN A 323 17.49 6.77 4.71
CA ASN A 323 18.27 6.80 3.47
C ASN A 323 17.53 7.47 2.30
N ASN A 324 16.19 7.49 2.31
CA ASN A 324 15.37 8.07 1.23
C ASN A 324 14.66 9.38 1.63
N GLY A 325 15.22 10.11 2.60
CA GLY A 325 14.71 11.41 3.04
C GLY A 325 13.28 11.39 3.62
N GLY A 326 12.83 10.25 4.14
CA GLY A 326 11.49 10.10 4.70
C GLY A 326 10.37 10.11 3.66
N ARG A 327 10.64 9.65 2.44
CA ARG A 327 9.67 9.65 1.34
C ARG A 327 9.63 8.34 0.57
N LEU A 328 8.51 8.06 -0.08
CA LEU A 328 8.34 7.05 -1.12
C LEU A 328 7.83 7.77 -2.37
N ASP A 329 8.66 7.82 -3.41
CA ASP A 329 8.48 8.70 -4.58
C ASP A 329 8.18 10.18 -4.20
N ARG A 330 6.93 10.64 -4.34
CA ARG A 330 6.51 12.01 -3.99
C ARG A 330 5.87 12.11 -2.61
N MET A 331 5.56 10.99 -1.97
CA MET A 331 4.76 10.93 -0.76
C MET A 331 5.65 10.84 0.49
N SER A 332 5.32 11.64 1.52
CA SER A 332 5.96 11.56 2.83
C SER A 332 5.50 10.30 3.57
N ILE A 333 6.43 9.58 4.21
CA ILE A 333 6.06 8.46 5.11
C ILE A 333 5.68 8.96 6.52
N GLY A 334 5.95 10.23 6.82
CA GLY A 334 5.63 10.87 8.10
C GLY A 334 4.17 11.30 8.24
N PRO A 335 3.83 12.07 9.29
CA PRO A 335 2.45 12.44 9.63
C PRO A 335 1.70 13.21 8.55
N THR A 336 2.43 13.91 7.66
CA THR A 336 1.86 14.70 6.57
C THR A 336 1.51 13.86 5.33
N GLY A 337 1.79 12.56 5.33
CA GLY A 337 1.47 11.65 4.24
C GLY A 337 0.92 10.33 4.77
N LEU A 338 1.64 9.23 4.53
CA LEU A 338 1.20 7.88 4.90
C LEU A 338 1.07 7.65 6.41
N ASN A 339 1.72 8.49 7.23
CA ASN A 339 1.79 8.34 8.67
C ASN A 339 2.18 6.90 9.10
N ILE A 340 3.13 6.29 8.39
CA ILE A 340 3.62 4.95 8.66
C ILE A 340 4.93 4.98 9.46
N ALA A 341 5.68 6.09 9.40
CA ALA A 341 6.94 6.25 10.14
C ALA A 341 6.76 6.19 11.67
N CYS A 342 5.54 6.41 12.19
CA CYS A 342 5.20 6.31 13.61
C CYS A 342 5.41 4.89 14.17
N VAL A 343 5.43 3.85 13.32
CA VAL A 343 5.69 2.47 13.78
C VAL A 343 7.14 2.26 14.24
N LEU A 344 8.05 3.17 13.90
CA LEU A 344 9.47 3.15 14.28
C LEU A 344 9.76 3.90 15.60
N GLU A 345 8.77 4.56 16.20
CA GLU A 345 8.91 5.42 17.39
C GLU A 345 8.39 4.71 18.64
#